data_AF-A0A7Z2ZRC4-F1
#
_entry.id   AF-A0A7Z2ZRC4-F1
#
_cell.length_a   1.000
_cell.length_b   1.000
_cell.length_c   1.000
_cell.angle_alpha   90.00
_cell.angle_beta   90.00
_cell.angle_gamma   90.00
#
_symmetry.space_group_name_H-M   'P 1'
#
loop_
_entity.id
_entity.type
_entity.pdbx_description
1 polymer ?
#
loop_
_entity_poly.entity_id
_entity_poly.type
_entity_poly.pdbx_seq_one_letter_code
_entity_poly.pdbx_strand_id
1 'polypeptide(L)' 'MSNYTMRPIDDVKAIEAACREWHFAAKTFYKHLREIEQGHLFPGEEFERLRSDLDVKRKRYLIMYNAPPKAA' A
#
# COMPACT_ATOMS: atom_id res chain seq x y z
N MET A 1 26.48 -2.33 -19.57
CA MET A 1 25.99 -1.05 -19.01
C MET A 1 24.53 -1.26 -18.67
N SER A 2 24.16 -1.24 -17.38
CA SER A 2 22.76 -1.41 -16.98
C SER A 2 21.98 -0.17 -17.40
N ASN A 3 21.07 -0.32 -18.37
CA ASN A 3 20.15 0.73 -18.78
C ASN A 3 19.14 0.97 -17.64
N TYR A 4 19.42 1.95 -16.78
CA TYR A 4 18.41 2.50 -15.90
C TYR A 4 17.53 3.42 -16.74
N THR A 5 16.47 2.86 -17.32
CA THR A 5 15.41 3.66 -17.94
C THR A 5 14.75 4.47 -16.83
N MET A 6 15.06 5.77 -16.76
CA MET A 6 14.47 6.68 -15.78
C MET A 6 12.96 6.74 -16.01
N ARG A 7 12.16 6.50 -14.97
CA ARG A 7 10.70 6.62 -15.07
C ARG A 7 10.30 8.09 -15.26
N PRO A 8 9.24 8.37 -16.05
CA PRO A 8 8.66 9.70 -16.11
C PRO A 8 8.31 10.24 -14.71
N ILE A 9 8.48 11.55 -14.49
CA ILE A 9 8.23 12.20 -13.19
C ILE A 9 6.78 11.98 -12.71
N ASP A 10 5.82 11.92 -13.63
CA ASP A 10 4.41 11.68 -13.28
C ASP A 10 4.15 10.25 -12.78
N ASP A 11 4.84 9.25 -13.34
CA ASP A 11 4.79 7.87 -12.84
C ASP A 11 5.37 7.78 -11.43
N VAL A 12 6.45 8.52 -11.16
CA VAL A 12 7.06 8.59 -9.81
C VAL A 12 6.09 9.18 -8.80
N LYS A 13 5.42 10.30 -9.10
CA LYS A 13 4.42 10.91 -8.22
C LYS A 13 3.24 9.98 -7.94
N ALA A 14 2.77 9.23 -8.95
CA ALA A 14 1.70 8.26 -8.78
C ALA A 14 2.11 7.09 -7.87
N ILE A 15 3.34 6.58 -8.03
CA ILE A 15 3.92 5.53 -7.17
C ILE A 15 4.06 6.03 -5.73
N GLU A 16 4.55 7.26 -5.53
CA GLU A 16 4.66 7.87 -4.20
C GLU A 16 3.29 8.03 -3.53
N ALA A 17 2.27 8.47 -4.26
CA ALA A 17 0.92 8.59 -3.75
C ALA A 17 0.37 7.22 -3.31
N ALA A 18 0.53 6.19 -4.14
CA ALA A 18 0.12 4.82 -3.81
C ALA A 18 0.88 4.26 -2.60
N CYS A 19 2.18 4.59 -2.46
CA CYS A 19 2.98 4.23 -1.30
C CYS A 19 2.45 4.87 -0.01
N ARG A 20 2.10 6.16 -0.05
CA ARG A 20 1.52 6.88 1.10
C ARG A 20 0.15 6.30 1.51
N GLU A 21 -0.71 6.00 0.54
CA GLU A 21 -2.01 5.36 0.82
C GLU A 21 -1.82 3.99 1.49
N TRP A 22 -0.92 3.16 0.96
CA TRP A 22 -0.60 1.86 1.55
C TRP A 22 -0.04 2.00 2.96
N HIS A 23 0.90 2.92 3.18
CA HIS A 23 1.49 3.17 4.49
C HIS A 23 0.42 3.60 5.52
N PHE A 24 -0.51 4.46 5.13
CA PHE A 24 -1.60 4.88 6.00
C PHE A 24 -2.52 3.71 6.37
N ALA A 25 -2.92 2.89 5.40
CA ALA A 25 -3.72 1.69 5.67
C ALA A 25 -2.99 0.70 6.57
N ALA A 26 -1.69 0.49 6.36
CA ALA A 26 -0.86 -0.36 7.21
C ALA A 26 -0.84 0.16 8.65
N LYS A 27 -0.61 1.46 8.85
CA LYS A 27 -0.60 2.07 10.17
C LYS A 27 -1.93 1.86 10.91
N THR A 28 -3.05 2.04 10.23
CA THR A 28 -4.39 1.81 10.81
C THR A 28 -4.59 0.34 11.16
N PHE A 29 -4.29 -0.57 10.22
CA PHE A 29 -4.43 -2.01 10.45
C PHE A 29 -3.58 -2.49 11.64
N TYR A 30 -2.31 -2.07 11.73
CA TYR A 30 -1.43 -2.47 12.84
C TYR A 30 -1.85 -1.88 14.18
N LYS A 31 -2.44 -0.67 14.19
CA LYS A 31 -3.02 -0.13 15.41
C LYS A 31 -4.18 -1.01 15.91
N HIS A 32 -5.12 -1.35 15.03
CA HIS A 32 -6.25 -2.24 15.37
C HIS A 32 -5.77 -3.64 15.76
N LEU A 33 -4.78 -4.20 15.06
CA LEU A 33 -4.18 -5.49 15.40
C LEU A 33 -3.63 -5.47 16.82
N ARG A 34 -2.91 -4.40 17.19
CA ARG A 34 -2.37 -4.24 18.55
C ARG A 34 -3.48 -4.16 19.60
N GLU A 35 -4.57 -3.46 19.31
CA GLU A 35 -5.74 -3.40 20.22
C GLU A 35 -6.40 -4.77 20.40
N ILE A 36 -6.41 -5.60 19.35
CA ILE A 36 -6.87 -7.00 19.42
C ILE A 36 -5.92 -7.87 20.26
N GLU A 37 -4.61 -7.77 20.03
CA GLU A 37 -3.59 -8.50 20.78
C GLU A 37 -3.60 -8.15 22.28
N GLN A 38 -3.98 -6.92 22.61
CA GLN A 38 -4.15 -6.46 24.00
C GLN A 38 -5.50 -6.88 24.61
N GLY A 39 -6.39 -7.50 23.84
CA GLY A 39 -7.73 -7.89 24.29
C GLY A 39 -8.71 -6.72 24.43
N HIS A 40 -8.36 -5.54 23.89
CA HIS A 40 -9.24 -4.36 23.90
C HIS A 40 -10.31 -4.43 22.80
N LEU A 41 -10.07 -5.20 21.74
CA LEU A 41 -10.97 -5.41 20.61
C LEU A 41 -11.04 -6.88 20.24
N PHE A 42 -12.20 -7.31 19.74
CA PHE A 42 -12.34 -8.61 19.09
C PHE A 42 -12.14 -8.45 17.58
N PRO A 43 -11.44 -9.39 16.91
CA PRO A 43 -11.37 -9.39 15.46
C PRO A 43 -12.77 -9.67 14.90
N GLY A 44 -13.33 -8.67 14.22
CA GLY A 44 -14.65 -8.74 13.60
C GLY A 44 -14.64 -8.18 12.17
N GLU A 45 -15.81 -7.81 11.66
CA GLU A 45 -15.97 -7.29 10.30
C GLU A 45 -15.07 -6.07 10.02
N GLU A 46 -14.86 -5.21 11.02
CA GLU A 46 -13.96 -4.06 10.88
C GLU A 46 -12.51 -4.47 10.64
N PHE A 47 -12.02 -5.49 11.36
CA PHE A 47 -10.65 -5.99 11.19
C PHE A 47 -10.46 -6.58 9.79
N GLU A 48 -11.43 -7.36 9.32
CA GLU A 48 -11.42 -7.92 7.97
C GLU A 48 -11.47 -6.85 6.89
N ARG A 49 -12.29 -5.80 7.10
CA ARG A 49 -12.33 -4.64 6.20
C ARG A 49 -10.97 -3.93 6.13
N LEU A 50 -10.31 -3.70 7.28
CA LEU A 50 -8.99 -3.08 7.34
C LEU A 50 -7.91 -3.95 6.67
N ARG A 51 -7.97 -5.28 6.88
CA ARG A 51 -7.09 -6.24 6.22
C ARG A 51 -7.25 -6.21 4.69
N SER A 52 -8.49 -6.17 4.21
CA SER A 52 -8.80 -6.08 2.79
C SER A 52 -8.34 -4.75 2.19
N ASP A 53 -8.58 -3.62 2.87
CA ASP A 53 -8.12 -2.29 2.42
C ASP A 53 -6.59 -2.22 2.31
N LEU A 54 -5.88 -2.79 3.29
CA LEU A 54 -4.43 -2.93 3.27
C LEU A 54 -3.95 -3.72 2.05
N ASP A 55 -4.56 -4.87 1.77
CA ASP A 55 -4.17 -5.72 0.65
C ASP A 55 -4.42 -5.06 -0.71
N VAL A 56 -5.58 -4.41 -0.89
CA VAL A 56 -5.91 -3.68 -2.12
C VAL A 56 -4.90 -2.56 -2.39
N LYS A 57 -4.57 -1.76 -1.37
CA LYS A 57 -3.60 -0.66 -1.51
C LYS A 57 -2.19 -1.17 -1.76
N ARG A 58 -1.78 -2.26 -1.10
CA ARG A 58 -0.50 -2.93 -1.37
C ARG A 58 -0.41 -3.41 -2.81
N LYS A 59 -1.45 -4.08 -3.32
CA LYS A 59 -1.49 -4.55 -4.71
C LYS A 59 -1.40 -3.38 -5.70
N ARG A 60 -2.15 -2.30 -5.46
CA ARG A 60 -2.08 -1.08 -6.29
C ARG A 60 -0.66 -0.50 -6.33
N TYR A 61 -0.01 -0.36 -5.18
CA TYR A 61 1.38 0.11 -5.11
C TYR A 61 2.32 -0.82 -5.89
N LEU A 62 2.24 -2.14 -5.68
CA LEU A 62 3.09 -3.11 -6.36
C LEU A 62 2.89 -3.14 -7.87
N ILE A 63 1.65 -2.98 -8.35
CA ILE A 63 1.36 -2.88 -9.79
C ILE A 63 2.05 -1.64 -10.37
N MET A 64 1.90 -0.47 -9.74
CA MET A 64 2.53 0.76 -10.22
C MET A 64 4.05 0.68 -10.15
N TYR A 65 4.60 0.14 -9.06
CA TYR A 65 6.03 -0.01 -8.86
C TYR A 65 6.67 -1.00 -9.85
N ASN A 66 5.99 -2.08 -10.21
CA ASN A 66 6.50 -3.08 -11.16
C ASN A 66 6.08 -2.81 -12.62
N ALA A 67 5.17 -1.88 -12.88
CA ALA A 67 4.78 -1.51 -14.23
C ALA A 67 5.99 -1.01 -15.03
N PRO A 68 6.13 -1.38 -16.32
CA PRO A 68 7.13 -0.78 -17.18
C PRO A 68 6.87 0.73 -17.31
N PRO A 69 7.91 1.57 -17.42
CA PRO A 69 7.72 3.00 -17.70
C PRO A 69 6.89 3.15 -18.96
N LYS A 70 5.87 4.02 -18.93
CA LYS A 70 5.08 4.29 -20.14
C LYS A 70 6.02 4.85 -21.21
N ALA A 71 6.04 4.23 -22.39
CA ALA A 71 6.73 4.78 -23.54
C ALA A 71 6.09 6.15 -23.86
N ALA A 72 6.92 7.19 -23.85
CA ALA A 72 6.54 8.56 -24.18
C ALA A 72 6.24 8.72 -25.69
#